data_AF-A0AAW7JHE3-F1
#
_entry.id   AF-A0AAW7JHE3-F1
#
_cell.length_a   1.000
_cell.length_b   1.000
_cell.length_c   1.000
_cell.angle_alpha   90.00
_cell.angle_beta   90.00
_cell.angle_gamma   90.00
#
_symmetry.space_group_name_H-M   'P 1'
#
loop_
_entity.id
_entity.type
_entity.pdbx_description
1 polymer ?
#
loop_
_entity_poly.entity_id
_entity_poly.type
_entity_poly.pdbx_seq_one_letter_code
_entity_poly.pdbx_strand_id
1 'polypeptide(L)'
;MSIFLFSFAGKQIFKRVEDNRRNTVLTITGSDSTSGAGVQADIQTISALGGYAVSVITSITVQNTIGIQDFYNIPPEVISGQIEAIVNDVQPQAVKIGMIRSAAAVQSITWSLRKYRPRYVIYDPVIISSCGDVLMSDDTVDCIKENLLPLCTLVTIKKKSAEYITGRKLSSASDMFDAACDILNYGCQAVLLQQGTSMAEYSMDILVRRGEHSCKYVSTPDMYNSYERHGMSSNLSSAIATFYCKGNDLYDAVTKAYNYVNQSFLSHTDLIGRASELYNEFVNEVAEHFKSNRDVRFYADSLNVSSRYLAQVTKRIAGKAPKTIIDDYLCHEAELLLSSSDKTVQEIAYGFSFSSQAHFSKFFRKMTGTAPSEYRRTKQNKTSYE
;
A
#
# COMPACT_ATOMS: atom_id res chain seq x y z
N MET A 1 -51.00 -4.48 32.01
CA MET A 1 -49.66 -5.05 31.79
C MET A 1 -49.08 -4.75 30.41
N SER A 2 -49.87 -4.72 29.31
CA SER A 2 -49.35 -4.49 27.95
C SER A 2 -48.79 -3.09 27.65
N ILE A 3 -49.31 -2.01 28.24
CA ILE A 3 -48.82 -0.64 27.98
C ILE A 3 -47.41 -0.40 28.58
N PHE A 4 -47.10 -1.05 29.70
CA PHE A 4 -45.78 -0.95 30.34
C PHE A 4 -44.70 -1.77 29.60
N LEU A 5 -45.06 -2.93 29.06
CA LEU A 5 -44.17 -3.76 28.23
C LEU A 5 -43.80 -3.06 26.90
N PHE A 6 -44.74 -2.36 26.26
CA PHE A 6 -44.47 -1.54 25.07
C PHE A 6 -43.52 -0.35 25.36
N SER A 7 -43.67 0.29 26.54
CA SER A 7 -42.79 1.39 26.96
C SER A 7 -41.36 0.92 27.23
N PHE A 8 -41.18 -0.25 27.84
CA PHE A 8 -39.86 -0.79 28.14
C PHE A 8 -39.13 -1.32 26.89
N ALA A 9 -39.83 -2.11 26.06
CA ALA A 9 -39.29 -2.59 24.78
C ALA A 9 -38.99 -1.42 23.82
N GLY A 10 -39.87 -0.43 23.74
CA GLY A 10 -39.64 0.80 22.98
C GLY A 10 -38.41 1.56 23.46
N LYS A 11 -38.24 1.76 24.77
CA LYS A 11 -37.03 2.40 25.34
C LYS A 11 -35.75 1.62 25.04
N GLN A 12 -35.78 0.29 25.08
CA GLN A 12 -34.62 -0.53 24.71
C GLN A 12 -34.29 -0.43 23.21
N ILE A 13 -35.29 -0.43 22.34
CA ILE A 13 -35.11 -0.25 20.89
C ILE A 13 -34.52 1.13 20.60
N PHE A 14 -35.06 2.20 21.19
CA PHE A 14 -34.54 3.56 21.02
C PHE A 14 -33.07 3.67 21.48
N LYS A 15 -32.76 3.14 22.66
CA LYS A 15 -31.38 3.14 23.17
C LYS A 15 -30.43 2.37 22.25
N ARG A 16 -30.86 1.21 21.73
CA ARG A 16 -30.07 0.39 20.79
C ARG A 16 -29.84 1.09 19.45
N VAL A 17 -30.82 1.82 18.93
CA VAL A 17 -30.69 2.62 17.70
C VAL A 17 -29.73 3.81 17.92
N GLU A 18 -29.83 4.49 19.07
CA GLU A 18 -28.91 5.58 19.43
C GLU A 18 -27.47 5.07 19.63
N ASP A 19 -27.30 3.94 20.34
CA ASP A 19 -26.01 3.32 20.57
C ASP A 19 -25.40 2.81 19.24
N ASN A 20 -26.21 2.24 18.33
CA ASN A 20 -25.74 1.85 16.99
C ASN A 20 -25.26 3.06 16.18
N ARG A 21 -26.00 4.18 16.21
CA ARG A 21 -25.59 5.42 15.52
C ARG A 21 -24.30 6.01 16.07
N ARG A 22 -24.13 6.00 17.39
CA ARG A 22 -22.90 6.47 18.06
C ARG A 22 -21.71 5.53 17.88
N ASN A 23 -21.92 4.33 17.36
CA ASN A 23 -20.85 3.36 17.12
C ASN A 23 -20.57 3.14 15.62
N THR A 24 -21.35 3.75 14.72
CA THR A 24 -21.17 3.52 13.27
C THR A 24 -20.20 4.52 12.67
N VAL A 25 -19.17 4.00 12.00
CA VAL A 25 -18.16 4.75 11.27
C VAL A 25 -18.24 4.41 9.79
N LEU A 26 -18.39 5.43 8.94
CA LEU A 26 -18.25 5.28 7.50
C LEU A 26 -16.80 5.49 7.08
N THR A 27 -16.19 4.50 6.44
CA THR A 27 -14.91 4.68 5.74
C THR A 27 -15.13 4.98 4.26
N ILE A 28 -14.45 5.99 3.73
CA ILE A 28 -14.43 6.35 2.31
C ILE A 28 -12.98 6.28 1.82
N THR A 29 -12.61 5.23 1.10
CA THR A 29 -11.22 4.98 0.68
C THR A 29 -11.13 3.96 -0.46
N GLY A 30 -9.92 3.68 -0.94
CA GLY A 30 -9.66 2.62 -1.90
C GLY A 30 -9.68 1.21 -1.28
N SER A 31 -9.92 0.21 -2.12
CA SER A 31 -9.83 -1.21 -1.78
C SER A 31 -8.41 -1.74 -2.02
N ASP A 32 -7.82 -2.31 -0.98
CA ASP A 32 -6.52 -2.98 -1.01
C ASP A 32 -6.69 -4.50 -1.00
N SER A 33 -6.25 -5.15 -2.08
CA SER A 33 -6.33 -6.60 -2.24
C SER A 33 -5.46 -7.39 -1.25
N THR A 34 -4.43 -6.78 -0.65
CA THR A 34 -3.62 -7.45 0.39
C THR A 34 -4.22 -7.33 1.79
N SER A 35 -5.33 -6.58 1.93
CA SER A 35 -5.98 -6.25 3.20
C SER A 35 -5.10 -5.51 4.22
N GLY A 36 -3.92 -5.04 3.82
CA GLY A 36 -3.03 -4.33 4.73
C GLY A 36 -3.43 -2.87 4.94
N ALA A 37 -4.07 -2.23 3.96
CA ALA A 37 -4.59 -0.87 4.05
C ALA A 37 -6.02 -0.78 3.49
N GLY A 38 -6.46 0.44 3.16
CA GLY A 38 -7.72 0.67 2.47
C GLY A 38 -8.96 0.28 3.29
N VAL A 39 -10.05 -0.01 2.59
CA VAL A 39 -11.34 -0.32 3.23
C VAL A 39 -11.27 -1.57 4.11
N GLN A 40 -10.42 -2.54 3.73
CA GLN A 40 -10.21 -3.78 4.47
C GLN A 40 -9.65 -3.51 5.87
N ALA A 41 -8.53 -2.77 5.94
CA ALA A 41 -7.89 -2.43 7.20
C ALA A 41 -8.76 -1.53 8.08
N ASP A 42 -9.51 -0.61 7.44
CA ASP A 42 -10.46 0.25 8.14
C ASP A 42 -11.59 -0.55 8.79
N ILE A 43 -12.24 -1.46 8.04
CA ILE A 43 -13.31 -2.32 8.57
C ILE A 43 -12.80 -3.18 9.72
N GLN A 44 -11.62 -3.79 9.58
CA GLN A 44 -11.00 -4.61 10.62
C GLN A 44 -10.76 -3.78 11.89
N THR A 45 -10.15 -2.60 11.75
CA THR A 45 -9.85 -1.72 12.88
C THR A 45 -11.11 -1.25 13.60
N ILE A 46 -12.10 -0.76 12.85
CA ILE A 46 -13.37 -0.27 13.41
C ILE A 46 -14.07 -1.41 14.16
N SER A 47 -14.12 -2.61 13.56
CA SER A 47 -14.77 -3.78 14.16
C SER A 47 -14.04 -4.27 15.41
N ALA A 48 -12.71 -4.33 15.40
CA ALA A 48 -11.89 -4.74 16.53
C ALA A 48 -12.07 -3.82 17.74
N LEU A 49 -12.30 -2.53 17.48
CA LEU A 49 -12.58 -1.53 18.50
C LEU A 49 -14.06 -1.51 18.93
N GLY A 50 -14.89 -2.42 18.41
CA GLY A 50 -16.32 -2.54 18.72
C GLY A 50 -17.17 -1.41 18.13
N GLY A 51 -16.73 -0.81 17.02
CA GLY A 51 -17.56 0.02 16.16
C GLY A 51 -18.26 -0.81 15.08
N TYR A 52 -19.24 -0.23 14.40
CA TYR A 52 -19.88 -0.81 13.22
C TYR A 52 -19.34 -0.12 11.96
N ALA A 53 -18.65 -0.87 11.11
CA ALA A 53 -18.04 -0.32 9.92
C ALA A 53 -19.00 -0.39 8.72
N VAL A 54 -19.17 0.73 8.04
CA VAL A 54 -19.79 0.81 6.71
C VAL A 54 -18.80 1.48 5.75
N SER A 55 -18.94 1.24 4.45
CA SER A 55 -17.91 1.67 3.50
C SER A 55 -18.44 2.24 2.19
N VAL A 56 -17.61 3.10 1.60
CA VAL A 56 -17.72 3.60 0.24
C VAL A 56 -16.35 3.41 -0.43
N ILE A 57 -16.33 2.74 -1.57
CA ILE A 57 -15.09 2.47 -2.30
C ILE A 57 -14.85 3.57 -3.35
N THR A 58 -13.68 4.20 -3.29
CA THR A 58 -13.27 5.26 -4.25
C THR A 58 -12.40 4.74 -5.39
N SER A 59 -11.68 3.64 -5.15
CA SER A 59 -10.80 3.00 -6.13
C SER A 59 -10.54 1.54 -5.74
N ILE A 60 -10.11 0.73 -6.70
CA ILE A 60 -9.63 -0.64 -6.46
C ILE A 60 -8.16 -0.68 -6.86
N THR A 61 -7.27 -1.12 -5.96
CA THR A 61 -5.86 -1.30 -6.26
C THR A 61 -5.60 -2.70 -6.80
N VAL A 62 -4.90 -2.79 -7.93
CA VAL A 62 -4.23 -4.01 -8.35
C VAL A 62 -2.92 -4.03 -7.59
N GLN A 63 -2.91 -4.69 -6.44
CA GLN A 63 -1.84 -4.61 -5.47
C GLN A 63 -1.51 -5.99 -4.91
N ASN A 64 -0.23 -6.18 -4.58
CA ASN A 64 0.28 -7.33 -3.85
C ASN A 64 1.37 -6.86 -2.87
N THR A 65 2.04 -7.80 -2.18
CA THR A 65 3.10 -7.49 -1.21
C THR A 65 4.34 -6.83 -1.82
N ILE A 66 4.45 -6.77 -3.15
CA ILE A 66 5.55 -6.12 -3.86
C ILE A 66 5.26 -4.63 -4.11
N GLY A 67 3.99 -4.22 -4.06
CA GLY A 67 3.55 -2.83 -4.24
C GLY A 67 2.23 -2.75 -5.01
N ILE A 68 1.91 -1.56 -5.52
CA ILE A 68 0.75 -1.32 -6.38
C ILE A 68 1.17 -1.41 -7.85
N GLN A 69 0.39 -2.13 -8.66
CA GLN A 69 0.61 -2.31 -10.09
C GLN A 69 -0.29 -1.44 -10.95
N ASP A 70 -1.52 -1.18 -10.50
CA ASP A 70 -2.51 -0.41 -11.23
C ASP A 70 -3.67 0.03 -10.31
N PHE A 71 -4.53 0.90 -10.82
CA PHE A 71 -5.72 1.38 -10.14
C PHE A 71 -6.93 1.39 -11.07
N TYR A 72 -8.08 1.02 -10.53
CA TYR A 72 -9.37 1.34 -11.14
C TYR A 72 -10.08 2.38 -10.29
N ASN A 73 -10.29 3.58 -10.82
CA ASN A 73 -11.01 4.64 -10.12
C ASN A 73 -12.52 4.45 -10.30
N ILE A 74 -13.27 4.47 -9.19
CA ILE A 74 -14.73 4.36 -9.24
C ILE A 74 -15.31 5.70 -9.74
N PRO A 75 -16.31 5.68 -10.66
CA PRO A 75 -16.92 6.90 -11.16
C PRO A 75 -17.53 7.77 -10.02
N PRO A 76 -17.40 9.11 -10.06
CA PRO A 76 -17.89 10.00 -9.00
C PRO A 76 -19.39 9.84 -8.67
N GLU A 77 -20.21 9.55 -9.66
CA GLU A 77 -21.65 9.28 -9.49
C GLU A 77 -21.90 8.00 -8.68
N VAL A 78 -21.06 6.97 -8.85
CA VAL A 78 -21.13 5.73 -8.07
C VAL A 78 -20.62 5.96 -6.65
N ILE A 79 -19.59 6.80 -6.45
CA ILE A 79 -19.15 7.23 -5.11
C ILE A 79 -20.29 7.94 -4.39
N SER A 80 -20.95 8.91 -5.05
CA SER A 80 -22.09 9.66 -4.50
C SER A 80 -23.25 8.74 -4.15
N GLY A 81 -23.60 7.80 -5.04
CA GLY A 81 -24.68 6.84 -4.83
C GLY A 81 -24.43 5.89 -3.66
N GLN A 82 -23.18 5.42 -3.46
CA GLN A 82 -22.82 4.62 -2.29
C GLN A 82 -22.97 5.44 -1.00
N ILE A 83 -22.51 6.71 -0.97
CA ILE A 83 -22.65 7.58 0.19
C ILE A 83 -24.13 7.79 0.51
N GLU A 84 -24.95 8.13 -0.49
CA GLU A 84 -26.38 8.36 -0.32
C GLU A 84 -27.10 7.12 0.22
N ALA A 85 -26.79 5.93 -0.29
CA ALA A 85 -27.37 4.67 0.19
C ALA A 85 -27.08 4.43 1.68
N ILE A 86 -25.82 4.56 2.09
CA ILE A 86 -25.40 4.33 3.48
C ILE A 86 -25.94 5.40 4.42
N VAL A 87 -25.91 6.68 4.01
CA VAL A 87 -26.41 7.76 4.86
C VAL A 87 -27.91 7.69 5.04
N ASN A 88 -28.68 7.34 4.00
CA ASN A 88 -30.14 7.26 4.11
C ASN A 88 -30.61 6.14 5.06
N ASP A 89 -29.87 5.03 5.13
CA ASP A 89 -30.23 3.87 5.95
C ASP A 89 -29.58 3.91 7.35
N VAL A 90 -28.25 4.01 7.40
CA VAL A 90 -27.47 3.79 8.63
C VAL A 90 -27.20 5.10 9.40
N GLN A 91 -27.10 6.24 8.70
CA GLN A 91 -26.77 7.55 9.27
C GLN A 91 -25.52 7.55 10.19
N PRO A 92 -24.33 7.21 9.64
CA PRO A 92 -23.07 7.23 10.39
C PRO A 92 -22.76 8.63 10.93
N GLN A 93 -22.31 8.72 12.20
CA GLN A 93 -21.95 10.01 12.81
C GLN A 93 -20.51 10.44 12.51
N ALA A 94 -19.61 9.47 12.32
CA ALA A 94 -18.23 9.71 11.95
C ALA A 94 -17.94 9.18 10.54
N VAL A 95 -17.20 9.97 9.78
CA VAL A 95 -16.67 9.60 8.47
C VAL A 95 -15.15 9.63 8.56
N LYS A 96 -14.52 8.50 8.25
CA LYS A 96 -13.08 8.40 8.00
C LYS A 96 -12.86 8.42 6.49
N ILE A 97 -11.96 9.26 6.03
CA ILE A 97 -11.63 9.39 4.61
C ILE A 97 -10.15 9.04 4.46
N GLY A 98 -9.83 8.11 3.56
CA GLY A 98 -8.48 7.71 3.23
C GLY A 98 -8.03 8.23 1.87
N MET A 99 -7.36 7.38 1.09
CA MET A 99 -6.83 7.74 -0.23
C MET A 99 -7.96 8.13 -1.21
N ILE A 100 -7.81 9.31 -1.84
CA ILE A 100 -8.64 9.79 -2.95
C ILE A 100 -7.74 10.14 -4.13
N ARG A 101 -8.01 9.60 -5.32
CA ARG A 101 -7.08 9.69 -6.47
C ARG A 101 -7.46 10.70 -7.55
N SER A 102 -8.61 11.37 -7.45
CA SER A 102 -9.04 12.34 -8.45
C SER A 102 -9.82 13.51 -7.85
N ALA A 103 -9.63 14.69 -8.42
CA ALA A 103 -10.41 15.89 -8.07
C ALA A 103 -11.92 15.66 -8.20
N ALA A 104 -12.37 14.89 -9.21
CA ALA A 104 -13.79 14.57 -9.38
C ALA A 104 -14.36 13.75 -8.21
N ALA A 105 -13.59 12.79 -7.66
CA ALA A 105 -13.98 12.06 -6.46
C ALA A 105 -14.01 12.98 -5.23
N VAL A 106 -13.04 13.89 -5.08
CA VAL A 106 -13.04 14.92 -4.01
C VAL A 106 -14.29 15.78 -4.09
N GLN A 107 -14.70 16.24 -5.27
CA GLN A 107 -15.91 17.03 -5.47
C GLN A 107 -17.19 16.26 -5.08
N SER A 108 -17.31 15.00 -5.49
CA SER A 108 -18.44 14.14 -5.11
C SER A 108 -18.53 13.94 -3.58
N ILE A 109 -17.40 13.65 -2.94
CA ILE A 109 -17.32 13.45 -1.49
C ILE A 109 -17.68 14.75 -0.77
N THR A 110 -17.07 15.87 -1.15
CA THR A 110 -17.30 17.18 -0.50
C THR A 110 -18.73 17.68 -0.69
N TRP A 111 -19.36 17.46 -1.85
CA TRP A 111 -20.79 17.71 -2.04
C TRP A 111 -21.63 16.91 -1.05
N SER A 112 -21.35 15.62 -0.91
CA SER A 112 -22.08 14.73 0.00
C SER A 112 -21.89 15.14 1.47
N LEU A 113 -20.67 15.47 1.88
CA LEU A 113 -20.38 15.95 3.23
C LEU A 113 -21.12 17.25 3.55
N ARG A 114 -21.22 18.18 2.59
CA ARG A 114 -21.98 19.44 2.76
C ARG A 114 -23.48 19.20 2.86
N LYS A 115 -24.03 18.24 2.09
CA LYS A 115 -25.45 17.86 2.11
C LYS A 115 -25.84 17.18 3.42
N TYR A 116 -25.09 16.17 3.85
CA TYR A 116 -25.48 15.29 4.96
C TYR A 116 -24.88 15.68 6.31
N ARG A 117 -23.81 16.48 6.34
CA ARG A 117 -23.22 17.08 7.55
C ARG A 117 -22.97 16.06 8.68
N PRO A 118 -22.13 15.02 8.44
CA PRO A 118 -21.72 14.13 9.52
C PRO A 118 -21.07 14.92 10.66
N ARG A 119 -21.18 14.42 11.88
CA ARG A 119 -20.69 15.12 13.07
C ARG A 119 -19.16 15.21 13.08
N TYR A 120 -18.50 14.16 12.63
CA TYR A 120 -17.05 14.05 12.62
C TYR A 120 -16.54 13.63 11.25
N VAL A 121 -15.56 14.37 10.73
CA VAL A 121 -14.85 14.02 9.49
C VAL A 121 -13.36 13.93 9.81
N ILE A 122 -12.80 12.74 9.70
CA ILE A 122 -11.38 12.46 9.92
C ILE A 122 -10.77 12.09 8.58
N TYR A 123 -9.74 12.83 8.17
CA TYR A 123 -9.12 12.65 6.88
C TYR A 123 -7.64 12.30 7.00
N ASP A 124 -7.25 11.19 6.36
CA ASP A 124 -5.88 10.75 6.19
C ASP A 124 -5.45 10.98 4.73
N PRO A 125 -4.87 12.15 4.38
CA PRO A 125 -4.35 12.43 3.05
C PRO A 125 -3.14 11.54 2.72
N VAL A 126 -3.41 10.38 2.12
CA VAL A 126 -2.39 9.44 1.63
C VAL A 126 -1.79 9.95 0.30
N ILE A 127 -1.10 11.10 0.34
CA ILE A 127 -0.47 11.73 -0.84
C ILE A 127 0.72 10.90 -1.32
N ILE A 128 1.53 10.41 -0.38
CA ILE A 128 2.74 9.61 -0.65
C ILE A 128 2.57 8.22 -0.03
N SER A 129 2.84 7.16 -0.81
CA SER A 129 2.76 5.76 -0.36
C SER A 129 3.89 5.42 0.61
N SER A 130 3.76 4.31 1.36
CA SER A 130 4.87 3.79 2.19
C SER A 130 6.11 3.43 1.37
N CYS A 131 5.96 3.19 0.07
CA CYS A 131 7.06 2.93 -0.87
C CYS A 131 7.62 4.22 -1.51
N GLY A 132 7.04 5.39 -1.21
CA GLY A 132 7.48 6.70 -1.72
C GLY A 132 6.81 7.16 -3.00
N ASP A 133 5.84 6.41 -3.52
CA ASP A 133 5.12 6.79 -4.74
C ASP A 133 4.15 7.95 -4.47
N VAL A 134 4.11 8.92 -5.36
CA VAL A 134 3.10 9.98 -5.35
C VAL A 134 1.77 9.39 -5.87
N LEU A 135 0.73 9.41 -5.04
CA LEU A 135 -0.56 8.77 -5.31
C LEU A 135 -1.64 9.73 -5.81
N MET A 136 -1.41 11.04 -5.71
CA MET A 136 -2.35 12.10 -6.10
C MET A 136 -1.67 13.09 -7.05
N SER A 137 -2.41 13.60 -8.03
CA SER A 137 -1.95 14.74 -8.84
C SER A 137 -2.03 16.05 -8.04
N ASP A 138 -1.27 17.05 -8.46
CA ASP A 138 -1.33 18.40 -7.86
C ASP A 138 -2.75 18.99 -7.90
N ASP A 139 -3.46 18.87 -9.02
CA ASP A 139 -4.86 19.29 -9.15
C ASP A 139 -5.78 18.63 -8.10
N THR A 140 -5.51 17.38 -7.74
CA THR A 140 -6.28 16.66 -6.72
C THR A 140 -5.95 17.21 -5.33
N VAL A 141 -4.67 17.47 -5.05
CA VAL A 141 -4.20 18.06 -3.80
C VAL A 141 -4.78 19.47 -3.60
N ASP A 142 -4.81 20.29 -4.64
CA ASP A 142 -5.38 21.64 -4.55
C ASP A 142 -6.90 21.59 -4.36
N CYS A 143 -7.59 20.69 -5.06
CA CYS A 143 -9.02 20.45 -4.82
C CYS A 143 -9.29 20.03 -3.36
N ILE A 144 -8.44 19.18 -2.76
CA ILE A 144 -8.52 18.79 -1.35
C ILE A 144 -8.35 20.00 -0.43
N LYS A 145 -7.31 20.82 -0.64
CA LYS A 145 -7.03 22.01 0.17
C LYS A 145 -8.22 22.97 0.18
N GLU A 146 -8.81 23.21 -0.99
CA GLU A 146 -9.91 24.18 -1.15
C GLU A 146 -11.27 23.65 -0.69
N ASN A 147 -11.54 22.35 -0.86
CA ASN A 147 -12.91 21.81 -0.73
C ASN A 147 -13.09 20.81 0.41
N LEU A 148 -12.08 20.00 0.71
CA LEU A 148 -12.20 18.92 1.70
C LEU A 148 -11.66 19.32 3.06
N LEU A 149 -10.45 19.90 3.13
CA LEU A 149 -9.86 20.32 4.41
C LEU A 149 -10.79 21.24 5.24
N PRO A 150 -11.52 22.20 4.65
CA PRO A 150 -12.48 23.02 5.40
C PRO A 150 -13.59 22.25 6.12
N LEU A 151 -13.88 21.03 5.69
CA LEU A 151 -14.93 20.16 6.26
C LEU A 151 -14.39 19.19 7.31
N CYS A 152 -13.07 19.08 7.46
CA CYS A 152 -12.44 18.10 8.33
C CYS A 152 -12.43 18.55 9.80
N THR A 153 -12.89 17.66 10.67
CA THR A 153 -12.72 17.79 12.12
C THR A 153 -11.28 17.50 12.54
N LEU A 154 -10.64 16.54 11.89
CA LEU A 154 -9.23 16.20 12.09
C LEU A 154 -8.60 15.80 10.76
N VAL A 155 -7.39 16.27 10.51
CA VAL A 155 -6.51 15.78 9.44
C VAL A 155 -5.34 15.03 10.08
N THR A 156 -5.16 13.76 9.76
CA THR A 156 -4.02 12.95 10.20
C THR A 156 -3.01 12.86 9.07
N ILE A 157 -1.87 13.53 9.18
CA ILE A 157 -0.94 13.67 8.05
C ILE A 157 0.48 13.30 8.46
N LYS A 158 1.16 12.53 7.62
CA LYS A 158 2.59 12.23 7.80
C LYS A 158 3.47 13.40 7.40
N LYS A 159 4.65 13.50 8.01
CA LYS A 159 5.70 14.47 7.69
C LYS A 159 5.90 14.69 6.19
N LYS A 160 6.15 13.64 5.41
CA LYS A 160 6.40 13.78 3.95
C LYS A 160 5.19 14.36 3.20
N SER A 161 3.97 13.94 3.55
CA SER A 161 2.75 14.50 2.97
C SER A 161 2.53 15.96 3.40
N ALA A 162 2.90 16.32 4.64
CA ALA A 162 2.84 17.69 5.13
C ALA A 162 3.88 18.58 4.44
N GLU A 163 5.09 18.07 4.20
CA GLU A 163 6.11 18.75 3.39
C GLU A 163 5.58 19.01 1.97
N TYR A 164 4.92 18.02 1.37
CA TYR A 164 4.29 18.16 0.06
C TYR A 164 3.18 19.22 0.06
N ILE A 165 2.25 19.16 1.01
CA ILE A 165 1.06 20.03 1.00
C ILE A 165 1.42 21.49 1.31
N THR A 166 2.44 21.72 2.15
CA THR A 166 2.88 23.06 2.57
C THR A 166 4.01 23.62 1.70
N GLY A 167 4.71 22.78 0.93
CA GLY A 167 5.92 23.16 0.21
C GLY A 167 7.12 23.45 1.10
N ARG A 168 7.08 23.05 2.38
CA ARG A 168 8.13 23.29 3.39
C ARG A 168 8.90 22.00 3.67
N LYS A 169 10.16 22.12 4.07
CA LYS A 169 10.92 21.00 4.63
C LYS A 169 10.82 21.05 6.15
N LEU A 170 10.51 19.93 6.80
CA LEU A 170 10.31 19.88 8.25
C LEU A 170 11.53 19.25 8.92
N SER A 171 12.38 20.05 9.58
CA SER A 171 13.63 19.56 10.18
C SER A 171 13.64 19.70 11.71
N SER A 172 12.70 20.44 12.28
CA SER A 172 12.58 20.69 13.72
C SER A 172 11.13 20.57 14.22
N ALA A 173 10.97 20.50 15.54
CA ALA A 173 9.64 20.53 16.16
C ALA A 173 8.89 21.85 15.89
N SER A 174 9.62 22.97 15.75
CA SER A 174 9.03 24.26 15.37
C SER A 174 8.49 24.21 13.96
N ASP A 175 9.22 23.62 13.01
CA ASP A 175 8.76 23.48 11.63
C ASP A 175 7.49 22.64 11.56
N MET A 176 7.42 21.56 12.36
CA MET A 176 6.22 20.73 12.45
C MET A 176 5.01 21.53 12.93
N PHE A 177 5.18 22.35 13.98
CA PHE A 177 4.11 23.21 14.48
C PHE A 177 3.66 24.23 13.42
N ASP A 178 4.60 24.91 12.77
CA ASP A 178 4.30 25.87 11.70
C ASP A 178 3.55 25.20 10.54
N ALA A 179 3.97 24.01 10.11
CA ALA A 179 3.30 23.27 9.05
C ALA A 179 1.89 22.82 9.45
N ALA A 180 1.68 22.42 10.71
CA ALA A 180 0.34 22.13 11.22
C ALA A 180 -0.55 23.39 11.21
N CYS A 181 0.00 24.56 11.57
CA CYS A 181 -0.70 25.84 11.46
C CYS A 181 -1.04 26.21 10.01
N ASP A 182 -0.12 26.00 9.06
CA ASP A 182 -0.35 26.20 7.63
C ASP A 182 -1.52 25.30 7.13
N ILE A 183 -1.56 24.05 7.57
CA ILE A 183 -2.65 23.11 7.22
C ILE A 183 -3.99 23.52 7.87
N LEU A 184 -3.97 24.03 9.11
CA LEU A 184 -5.14 24.59 9.77
C LEU A 184 -5.70 25.81 9.03
N ASN A 185 -4.84 26.60 8.37
CA ASN A 185 -5.27 27.76 7.58
C ASN A 185 -6.07 27.37 6.33
N TYR A 186 -5.96 26.13 5.84
CA TYR A 186 -6.88 25.59 4.83
C TYR A 186 -8.29 25.27 5.36
N GLY A 187 -8.52 25.39 6.67
CA GLY A 187 -9.88 25.43 7.24
C GLY A 187 -10.27 24.26 8.13
N CYS A 188 -9.43 23.23 8.27
CA CYS A 188 -9.70 22.11 9.17
C CYS A 188 -9.68 22.53 10.65
N GLN A 189 -10.32 21.74 11.52
CA GLN A 189 -10.44 22.07 12.94
C GLN A 189 -9.27 21.58 13.80
N ALA A 190 -8.57 20.54 13.35
CA ALA A 190 -7.41 19.98 14.02
C ALA A 190 -6.49 19.27 13.02
N VAL A 191 -5.20 19.23 13.35
CA VAL A 191 -4.16 18.49 12.61
C VAL A 191 -3.38 17.61 13.58
N LEU A 192 -3.32 16.32 13.29
CA LEU A 192 -2.36 15.38 13.87
C LEU A 192 -1.24 15.19 12.86
N LEU A 193 -0.09 15.81 13.12
CA LEU A 193 1.09 15.70 12.26
C LEU A 193 2.03 14.64 12.82
N GLN A 194 2.22 13.58 12.04
CA GLN A 194 3.05 12.42 12.40
C GLN A 194 4.49 12.62 11.92
N GLN A 195 5.46 12.48 12.82
CA GLN A 195 6.88 12.62 12.50
C GLN A 195 7.38 11.47 11.60
N GLY A 196 6.79 10.28 11.76
CA GLY A 196 7.24 9.03 11.13
C GLY A 196 8.40 8.38 11.90
N THR A 197 8.92 7.26 11.37
CA THR A 197 10.02 6.53 12.03
C THR A 197 11.28 7.38 12.12
N SER A 198 11.87 7.44 13.31
CA SER A 198 13.11 8.16 13.58
C SER A 198 14.19 7.18 14.09
N MET A 199 15.45 7.63 14.13
CA MET A 199 16.52 6.87 14.81
C MET A 199 16.57 7.15 16.33
N ALA A 200 15.71 8.05 16.82
CA ALA A 200 15.59 8.38 18.23
C ALA A 200 14.78 7.31 18.98
N GLU A 201 14.76 7.40 20.31
CA GLU A 201 14.02 6.45 21.17
C GLU A 201 12.54 6.78 21.31
N TYR A 202 12.16 7.99 20.90
CA TYR A 202 10.78 8.45 20.85
C TYR A 202 10.56 9.25 19.56
N SER A 203 9.49 8.93 18.83
CA SER A 203 8.94 9.83 17.82
C SER A 203 7.87 10.70 18.47
N MET A 204 7.88 11.99 18.16
CA MET A 204 6.98 12.98 18.77
C MET A 204 6.01 13.48 17.71
N ASP A 205 4.81 12.90 17.73
CA ASP A 205 3.70 13.37 16.93
C ASP A 205 3.02 14.54 17.65
N ILE A 206 2.51 15.50 16.88
CA ILE A 206 1.88 16.71 17.44
C ILE A 206 0.41 16.81 17.02
N LEU A 207 -0.44 17.12 17.99
CA LEU A 207 -1.84 17.49 17.77
C LEU A 207 -2.00 18.99 17.97
N VAL A 208 -2.49 19.69 16.96
CA VAL A 208 -2.79 21.13 17.00
C VAL A 208 -4.25 21.34 16.67
N ARG A 209 -4.97 22.13 17.48
CA ARG A 209 -6.36 22.51 17.20
C ARG A 209 -6.44 23.96 16.79
N ARG A 210 -7.42 24.26 15.96
CA ARG A 210 -7.69 25.62 15.50
C ARG A 210 -7.97 26.53 16.71
N GLY A 211 -7.28 27.66 16.76
CA GLY A 211 -7.40 28.64 17.84
C GLY A 211 -6.55 28.33 19.08
N GLU A 212 -5.81 27.23 19.11
CA GLU A 212 -4.81 26.97 20.17
C GLU A 212 -3.44 27.54 19.75
N HIS A 213 -2.70 28.10 20.72
CA HIS A 213 -1.37 28.68 20.50
C HIS A 213 -0.23 27.71 20.82
N SER A 214 -0.55 26.47 21.15
CA SER A 214 0.41 25.41 21.46
C SER A 214 -0.06 24.08 20.88
N CYS A 215 0.86 23.13 20.77
CA CYS A 215 0.53 21.76 20.41
C CYS A 215 0.46 20.86 21.66
N LYS A 216 -0.28 19.77 21.53
CA LYS A 216 -0.16 18.63 22.43
C LYS A 216 0.76 17.59 21.81
N TYR A 217 1.71 17.11 22.59
CA TYR A 217 2.59 16.02 22.19
C TYR A 217 1.89 14.69 22.43
N VAL A 218 1.98 13.79 21.46
CA VAL A 218 1.53 12.41 21.57
C VAL A 218 2.79 11.55 21.48
N SER A 219 3.28 11.11 22.64
CA SER A 219 4.45 10.25 22.71
C SER A 219 4.08 8.84 22.30
N THR A 220 4.86 8.29 21.38
CA THR A 220 4.81 6.87 21.02
C THR A 220 6.17 6.26 21.35
N PRO A 221 6.22 5.02 21.89
CA PRO A 221 7.47 4.27 21.91
C PRO A 221 8.01 4.26 20.48
N ASP A 222 9.24 4.73 20.24
CA ASP A 222 9.79 4.62 18.89
C ASP A 222 9.91 3.13 18.56
N MET A 223 9.40 2.77 17.40
CA MET A 223 9.36 1.39 16.97
C MET A 223 10.73 1.03 16.43
N TYR A 224 11.74 1.02 17.30
CA TYR A 224 13.09 0.63 16.97
C TYR A 224 13.05 -0.69 16.18
N ASN A 225 13.53 -0.64 14.93
CA ASN A 225 13.61 -1.74 13.96
C ASN A 225 12.32 -2.14 13.22
N SER A 226 11.20 -1.43 13.33
CA SER A 226 10.08 -1.68 12.42
C SER A 226 10.10 -0.72 11.25
N TYR A 227 10.39 -1.21 10.05
CA TYR A 227 9.97 -0.54 8.82
C TYR A 227 8.50 -0.12 8.96
N GLU A 228 8.13 1.12 8.61
CA GLU A 228 6.73 1.56 8.62
C GLU A 228 5.86 0.51 7.91
N ARG A 229 5.08 -0.24 8.68
CA ARG A 229 4.29 -1.33 8.12
C ARG A 229 3.18 -0.74 7.27
N HIS A 230 2.91 -1.43 6.17
CA HIS A 230 1.81 -1.14 5.28
C HIS A 230 0.50 -1.01 6.09
N GLY A 231 -0.21 0.12 5.94
CA GLY A 231 -1.51 0.35 6.57
C GLY A 231 -1.55 0.96 7.98
N MET A 232 -0.42 1.18 8.65
CA MET A 232 -0.40 1.69 10.03
C MET A 232 -1.16 3.03 10.21
N SER A 233 -1.01 3.98 9.28
CA SER A 233 -1.74 5.26 9.34
C SER A 233 -3.25 5.10 9.08
N SER A 234 -3.63 4.15 8.22
CA SER A 234 -5.05 3.85 7.97
C SER A 234 -5.71 3.29 9.23
N ASN A 235 -5.00 2.39 9.94
CA ASN A 235 -5.46 1.86 11.21
C ASN A 235 -5.54 2.95 12.27
N LEU A 236 -4.54 3.84 12.35
CA LEU A 236 -4.57 4.96 13.31
C LEU A 236 -5.78 5.87 13.07
N SER A 237 -6.00 6.34 11.84
CA SER A 237 -7.11 7.24 11.51
C SER A 237 -8.47 6.58 11.72
N SER A 238 -8.61 5.29 11.40
CA SER A 238 -9.82 4.49 11.67
C SER A 238 -10.07 4.26 13.16
N ALA A 239 -9.01 4.05 13.94
CA ALA A 239 -9.10 3.94 15.39
C ALA A 239 -9.52 5.27 16.04
N ILE A 240 -8.92 6.39 15.60
CA ILE A 240 -9.33 7.73 16.04
C ILE A 240 -10.81 7.97 15.72
N ALA A 241 -11.25 7.64 14.51
CA ALA A 241 -12.65 7.77 14.11
C ALA A 241 -13.59 6.97 15.00
N THR A 242 -13.20 5.75 15.35
CA THR A 242 -14.00 4.89 16.22
C THR A 242 -14.09 5.42 17.64
N PHE A 243 -12.96 5.79 18.26
CA PHE A 243 -12.97 6.35 19.62
C PHE A 243 -13.69 7.70 19.68
N TYR A 244 -13.48 8.56 18.67
CA TYR A 244 -14.12 9.87 18.65
C TYR A 244 -15.64 9.75 18.42
N CYS A 245 -16.08 8.82 17.57
CA CYS A 245 -17.50 8.50 17.39
C CYS A 245 -18.15 8.03 18.71
N LYS A 246 -17.41 7.25 19.51
CA LYS A 246 -17.83 6.77 20.84
C LYS A 246 -17.91 7.86 21.92
N GLY A 247 -17.62 9.12 21.58
CA GLY A 247 -17.77 10.27 22.48
C GLY A 247 -16.56 10.58 23.36
N ASN A 248 -15.41 9.96 23.09
CA ASN A 248 -14.16 10.37 23.73
C ASN A 248 -13.76 11.77 23.24
N ASP A 249 -13.06 12.56 24.06
CA ASP A 249 -12.49 13.81 23.57
C ASP A 249 -11.41 13.54 22.51
N LEU A 250 -11.06 14.54 21.69
CA LEU A 250 -10.16 14.33 20.56
C LEU A 250 -8.78 13.83 20.98
N TYR A 251 -8.23 14.36 22.07
CA TYR A 251 -6.88 13.99 22.53
C TYR A 251 -6.88 12.59 23.15
N ASP A 252 -7.90 12.24 23.92
CA ASP A 252 -8.09 10.88 24.45
C ASP A 252 -8.34 9.86 23.33
N ALA A 253 -9.14 10.22 22.31
CA ALA A 253 -9.36 9.37 21.13
C ALA A 253 -8.05 9.09 20.37
N VAL A 254 -7.21 10.12 20.19
CA VAL A 254 -5.87 9.98 19.60
C VAL A 254 -4.99 9.07 20.47
N THR A 255 -4.91 9.32 21.77
CA THR A 255 -4.07 8.54 22.69
C THR A 255 -4.49 7.05 22.72
N LYS A 256 -5.79 6.77 22.78
CA LYS A 256 -6.33 5.40 22.71
C LYS A 256 -6.07 4.73 21.37
N ALA A 257 -6.13 5.48 20.27
CA ALA A 257 -5.81 4.96 18.95
C ALA A 257 -4.34 4.55 18.82
N TYR A 258 -3.40 5.35 19.33
CA TYR A 258 -1.99 4.96 19.38
C TYR A 258 -1.76 3.72 20.23
N ASN A 259 -2.39 3.62 21.40
CA ASN A 259 -2.30 2.42 22.24
C ASN A 259 -2.79 1.17 21.49
N TYR A 260 -3.91 1.27 20.75
CA TYR A 260 -4.41 0.18 19.93
C TYR A 260 -3.45 -0.22 18.82
N VAL A 261 -2.91 0.73 18.06
CA VAL A 261 -1.99 0.46 16.95
C VAL A 261 -0.69 -0.19 17.48
N ASN A 262 -0.16 0.31 18.59
CA ASN A 262 1.05 -0.23 19.23
C ASN A 262 0.84 -1.66 19.75
N GLN A 263 -0.32 -1.96 20.32
CA GLN A 263 -0.65 -3.33 20.75
C GLN A 263 -0.94 -4.28 19.58
N SER A 264 -1.61 -3.77 18.55
CA SER A 264 -1.87 -4.53 17.33
C SER A 264 -0.57 -4.89 16.62
N PHE A 265 0.42 -4.00 16.64
CA PHE A 265 1.76 -4.26 16.11
C PHE A 265 2.45 -5.47 16.78
N LEU A 266 2.28 -5.66 18.09
CA LEU A 266 2.88 -6.78 18.81
C LEU A 266 2.20 -8.12 18.51
N SER A 267 0.96 -8.10 18.04
CA SER A 267 0.13 -9.30 17.85
C SER A 267 -0.09 -9.71 16.40
N HIS A 268 0.15 -8.83 15.42
CA HIS A 268 -0.09 -9.13 14.01
C HIS A 268 1.15 -9.70 13.31
N THR A 269 0.99 -10.90 12.76
CA THR A 269 1.86 -11.45 11.72
C THR A 269 1.54 -10.74 10.40
N ASP A 270 2.53 -10.08 9.80
CA ASP A 270 2.34 -9.48 8.48
C ASP A 270 2.07 -10.53 7.41
N LEU A 271 1.34 -10.13 6.36
CA LEU A 271 1.28 -10.91 5.14
C LEU A 271 2.69 -10.98 4.53
N ILE A 272 3.38 -12.11 4.71
CA ILE A 272 4.68 -12.35 4.09
C ILE A 272 4.44 -12.80 2.65
N GLY A 273 4.90 -12.01 1.69
CA GLY A 273 4.82 -12.36 0.27
C GLY A 273 5.75 -13.52 -0.09
N ARG A 274 5.33 -14.42 -0.99
CA ARG A 274 6.13 -15.56 -1.46
C ARG A 274 7.23 -15.23 -2.48
N ALA A 275 7.63 -13.97 -2.62
CA ALA A 275 8.51 -13.53 -3.72
C ALA A 275 9.88 -14.24 -3.70
N SER A 276 10.50 -14.38 -2.53
CA SER A 276 11.80 -15.05 -2.38
C SER A 276 11.70 -16.56 -2.61
N GLU A 277 10.67 -17.20 -2.08
CA GLU A 277 10.37 -18.63 -2.31
C GLU A 277 10.18 -18.89 -3.80
N LEU A 278 9.30 -18.12 -4.45
CA LEU A 278 9.04 -18.23 -5.89
C LEU A 278 10.30 -18.03 -6.74
N TYR A 279 11.20 -17.12 -6.36
CA TYR A 279 12.45 -16.91 -7.08
C TYR A 279 13.35 -18.14 -6.98
N ASN A 280 13.45 -18.76 -5.80
CA ASN A 280 14.24 -19.99 -5.63
C ASN A 280 13.63 -21.15 -6.42
N GLU A 281 12.31 -21.33 -6.37
CA GLU A 281 11.59 -22.32 -7.18
C GLU A 281 11.82 -22.10 -8.68
N PHE A 282 11.75 -20.85 -9.15
CA PHE A 282 12.05 -20.50 -10.53
C PHE A 282 13.46 -20.88 -10.94
N VAL A 283 14.46 -20.59 -10.11
CA VAL A 283 15.86 -20.94 -10.39
C VAL A 283 16.04 -22.46 -10.47
N ASN A 284 15.35 -23.22 -9.61
CA ASN A 284 15.38 -24.68 -9.64
C ASN A 284 14.73 -25.22 -10.93
N GLU A 285 13.54 -24.75 -11.29
CA GLU A 285 12.86 -25.11 -12.53
C GLU A 285 13.72 -24.79 -13.77
N VAL A 286 14.38 -23.63 -13.78
CA VAL A 286 15.33 -23.27 -14.85
C VAL A 286 16.47 -24.26 -14.90
N ALA A 287 17.10 -24.61 -13.77
CA ALA A 287 18.19 -25.58 -13.73
C ALA A 287 17.78 -26.95 -14.29
N GLU A 288 16.53 -27.37 -14.09
CA GLU A 288 16.00 -28.64 -14.61
C GLU A 288 15.62 -28.59 -16.10
N HIS A 289 15.10 -27.45 -16.58
CA HIS A 289 14.41 -27.38 -17.87
C HIS A 289 15.04 -26.46 -18.92
N PHE A 290 16.10 -25.70 -18.60
CA PHE A 290 16.68 -24.72 -19.54
C PHE A 290 17.15 -25.32 -20.87
N LYS A 291 17.48 -26.61 -20.92
CA LYS A 291 17.92 -27.32 -22.13
C LYS A 291 16.78 -27.62 -23.10
N SER A 292 15.57 -27.83 -22.57
CA SER A 292 14.38 -28.22 -23.34
C SER A 292 13.38 -27.07 -23.52
N ASN A 293 13.34 -26.10 -22.60
CA ASN A 293 12.38 -24.99 -22.66
C ASN A 293 13.03 -23.63 -22.37
N ARG A 294 12.70 -22.64 -23.21
CA ARG A 294 13.20 -21.25 -23.12
C ARG A 294 12.09 -20.22 -23.01
N ASP A 295 10.84 -20.65 -23.02
CA ASP A 295 9.68 -19.76 -22.92
C ASP A 295 9.45 -19.42 -21.44
N VAL A 296 9.39 -18.13 -21.13
CA VAL A 296 9.09 -17.63 -19.78
C VAL A 296 7.70 -18.10 -19.33
N ARG A 297 6.75 -18.29 -20.25
CA ARG A 297 5.40 -18.77 -19.92
C ARG A 297 5.41 -20.15 -19.32
N PHE A 298 6.21 -21.07 -19.86
CA PHE A 298 6.35 -22.42 -19.32
C PHE A 298 6.70 -22.39 -17.83
N TYR A 299 7.75 -21.66 -17.46
CA TYR A 299 8.17 -21.54 -16.07
C TYR A 299 7.14 -20.83 -15.20
N ALA A 300 6.48 -19.79 -15.73
CA ALA A 300 5.44 -19.08 -15.00
C ALA A 300 4.22 -19.98 -14.70
N ASP A 301 3.81 -20.78 -15.69
CA ASP A 301 2.70 -21.72 -15.59
C ASP A 301 3.04 -22.85 -14.60
N SER A 302 4.24 -23.43 -14.65
CA SER A 302 4.72 -24.44 -13.68
C SER A 302 4.65 -23.93 -12.24
N LEU A 303 4.95 -22.64 -12.03
CA LEU A 303 4.96 -22.00 -10.71
C LEU A 303 3.61 -21.39 -10.31
N ASN A 304 2.56 -21.60 -11.11
CA ASN A 304 1.22 -21.04 -10.89
C ASN A 304 1.23 -19.52 -10.68
N VAL A 305 1.96 -18.80 -11.55
CA VAL A 305 2.00 -17.33 -11.56
C VAL A 305 1.88 -16.79 -12.98
N SER A 306 1.44 -15.55 -13.11
CA SER A 306 1.52 -14.86 -14.40
C SER A 306 2.98 -14.57 -14.77
N SER A 307 3.31 -14.59 -16.06
CA SER A 307 4.64 -14.17 -16.54
C SER A 307 4.98 -12.73 -16.15
N ARG A 308 3.95 -11.86 -16.02
CA ARG A 308 4.11 -10.49 -15.53
C ARG A 308 4.62 -10.48 -14.09
N TYR A 309 4.01 -11.26 -13.21
CA TYR A 309 4.41 -11.34 -11.81
C TYR A 309 5.80 -11.98 -11.64
N LEU A 310 6.09 -13.06 -12.37
CA LEU A 310 7.42 -13.67 -12.38
C LEU A 310 8.51 -12.65 -12.77
N ALA A 311 8.25 -11.83 -13.80
CA ALA A 311 9.17 -10.78 -14.21
C ALA A 311 9.38 -9.69 -13.16
N GLN A 312 8.36 -9.35 -12.37
CA GLN A 312 8.51 -8.43 -11.24
C GLN A 312 9.39 -9.02 -10.14
N VAL A 313 9.19 -10.30 -9.81
CA VAL A 313 9.96 -11.00 -8.79
C VAL A 313 11.44 -11.11 -9.18
N THR A 314 11.75 -11.58 -10.39
CA THR A 314 13.16 -11.71 -10.83
C THR A 314 13.84 -10.35 -10.94
N LYS A 315 13.13 -9.30 -11.39
CA LYS A 315 13.69 -7.96 -11.48
C LYS A 315 13.96 -7.37 -10.09
N ARG A 316 13.07 -7.61 -9.12
CA ARG A 316 13.25 -7.13 -7.74
C ARG A 316 14.40 -7.82 -7.03
N ILE A 317 14.54 -9.14 -7.20
CA ILE A 317 15.52 -9.93 -6.44
C ILE A 317 16.88 -9.99 -7.14
N ALA A 318 16.91 -10.21 -8.45
CA ALA A 318 18.14 -10.42 -9.21
C ALA A 318 18.51 -9.26 -10.14
N GLY A 319 17.66 -8.22 -10.25
CA GLY A 319 17.86 -7.13 -11.21
C GLY A 319 17.70 -7.53 -12.67
N LYS A 320 17.26 -8.76 -12.97
CA LYS A 320 17.21 -9.35 -14.31
C LYS A 320 15.79 -9.78 -14.71
N ALA A 321 15.50 -9.75 -16.00
CA ALA A 321 14.27 -10.34 -16.54
C ALA A 321 14.37 -11.87 -16.51
N PRO A 322 13.25 -12.61 -16.40
CA PRO A 322 13.28 -14.09 -16.34
C PRO A 322 13.98 -14.70 -17.55
N LYS A 323 13.74 -14.12 -18.74
CA LYS A 323 14.38 -14.56 -19.98
C LYS A 323 15.90 -14.47 -19.94
N THR A 324 16.44 -13.41 -19.34
CA THR A 324 17.89 -13.23 -19.17
C THR A 324 18.46 -14.29 -18.25
N ILE A 325 17.77 -14.64 -17.16
CA ILE A 325 18.21 -15.69 -16.25
C ILE A 325 18.25 -17.05 -16.97
N ILE A 326 17.19 -17.39 -17.72
CA ILE A 326 17.16 -18.61 -18.55
C ILE A 326 18.32 -18.64 -19.55
N ASP A 327 18.56 -17.51 -20.24
CA ASP A 327 19.64 -17.40 -21.22
C ASP A 327 21.02 -17.49 -20.59
N ASP A 328 21.22 -16.97 -19.38
CA ASP A 328 22.47 -17.07 -18.63
C ASP A 328 22.80 -18.53 -18.30
N TYR A 329 21.82 -19.31 -17.83
CA TYR A 329 21.99 -20.76 -17.56
C TYR A 329 22.36 -21.53 -18.82
N LEU A 330 21.64 -21.25 -19.92
CA LEU A 330 21.89 -21.89 -21.21
C LEU A 330 23.28 -21.54 -21.76
N CYS A 331 23.68 -20.27 -21.64
CA CYS A 331 24.98 -19.81 -22.09
C CYS A 331 26.10 -20.45 -21.26
N HIS A 332 25.96 -20.52 -19.94
CA HIS A 332 26.95 -21.09 -19.05
C HIS A 332 27.20 -22.58 -19.36
N GLU A 333 26.15 -23.38 -19.51
CA GLU A 333 26.28 -24.79 -19.88
C GLU A 333 26.90 -24.96 -21.28
N ALA A 334 26.56 -24.07 -22.22
CA ALA A 334 27.16 -24.06 -23.55
C ALA A 334 28.66 -23.77 -23.50
N GLU A 335 29.10 -22.80 -22.68
CA GLU A 335 30.52 -22.51 -22.46
C GLU A 335 31.26 -23.70 -21.87
N LEU A 336 30.66 -24.40 -20.90
CA LEU A 336 31.21 -25.63 -20.32
C LEU A 336 31.39 -26.70 -21.40
N LEU A 337 30.33 -27.06 -22.14
CA LEU A 337 30.40 -28.07 -23.19
C LEU A 337 31.37 -27.70 -24.32
N LEU A 338 31.46 -26.42 -24.68
CA LEU A 338 32.41 -25.95 -25.69
C LEU A 338 33.87 -26.09 -25.24
N SER A 339 34.12 -25.96 -23.93
CA SER A 339 35.46 -26.00 -23.34
C SER A 339 35.88 -27.41 -22.92
N SER A 340 34.95 -28.27 -22.50
CA SER A 340 35.25 -29.56 -21.85
C SER A 340 34.82 -30.79 -22.64
N SER A 341 34.08 -30.66 -23.75
CA SER A 341 33.58 -31.79 -24.53
C SER A 341 34.01 -31.77 -26.00
N ASP A 342 34.12 -32.95 -26.59
CA ASP A 342 34.44 -33.15 -28.01
C ASP A 342 33.23 -32.98 -28.95
N LYS A 343 32.02 -32.74 -28.38
CA LYS A 343 30.81 -32.55 -29.18
C LYS A 343 30.99 -31.41 -30.17
N THR A 344 30.57 -31.58 -31.40
CA THR A 344 30.55 -30.51 -32.40
C THR A 344 29.60 -29.37 -31.98
N VAL A 345 29.82 -28.17 -32.52
CA VAL A 345 28.92 -27.02 -32.27
C VAL A 345 27.48 -27.35 -32.69
N GLN A 346 27.31 -28.17 -33.73
CA GLN A 346 26.01 -28.66 -34.19
C GLN A 346 25.34 -29.58 -33.18
N GLU A 347 26.06 -30.56 -32.62
CA GLU A 347 25.53 -31.47 -31.60
C GLU A 347 25.15 -30.73 -30.32
N ILE A 348 25.96 -29.74 -29.90
CA ILE A 348 25.64 -28.88 -28.77
C ILE A 348 24.37 -28.07 -29.05
N ALA A 349 24.26 -27.47 -30.24
CA ALA A 349 23.08 -26.70 -30.62
C ALA A 349 21.79 -27.54 -30.56
N TYR A 350 21.80 -28.76 -31.11
CA TYR A 350 20.65 -29.65 -31.07
C TYR A 350 20.35 -30.18 -29.66
N GLY A 351 21.37 -30.45 -28.85
CA GLY A 351 21.20 -30.84 -27.44
C GLY A 351 20.49 -29.78 -26.58
N PHE A 352 20.54 -28.52 -27.00
CA PHE A 352 19.81 -27.39 -26.41
C PHE A 352 18.52 -27.01 -27.15
N SER A 353 18.00 -27.91 -27.99
CA SER A 353 16.76 -27.70 -28.74
C SER A 353 16.78 -26.46 -29.65
N PHE A 354 17.94 -26.08 -30.20
CA PHE A 354 18.00 -25.10 -31.29
C PHE A 354 17.64 -25.75 -32.62
N SER A 355 16.89 -25.04 -33.46
CA SER A 355 16.52 -25.49 -34.81
C SER A 355 17.70 -25.64 -35.76
N SER A 356 18.82 -24.96 -35.50
CA SER A 356 20.05 -25.08 -36.29
C SER A 356 21.27 -24.57 -35.52
N GLN A 357 22.46 -25.01 -35.95
CA GLN A 357 23.74 -24.47 -35.49
C GLN A 357 23.83 -22.95 -35.68
N ALA A 358 23.32 -22.42 -36.80
CA ALA A 358 23.38 -20.98 -37.08
C ALA A 358 22.58 -20.17 -36.04
N HIS A 359 21.41 -20.68 -35.62
CA HIS A 359 20.61 -20.01 -34.60
C HIS A 359 21.31 -20.02 -33.23
N PHE A 360 21.92 -21.15 -32.86
CA PHE A 360 22.75 -21.25 -31.66
C PHE A 360 23.96 -20.29 -31.69
N SER A 361 24.69 -20.24 -32.79
CA SER A 361 25.84 -19.33 -32.94
C SER A 361 25.46 -17.86 -32.80
N LYS A 362 24.28 -17.46 -33.33
CA LYS A 362 23.76 -16.10 -33.16
C LYS A 362 23.41 -15.80 -31.70
N PHE A 363 22.76 -16.74 -31.03
CA PHE A 363 22.46 -16.65 -29.60
C PHE A 363 23.73 -16.52 -28.76
N PHE A 364 24.68 -17.43 -28.94
CA PHE A 364 25.92 -17.48 -28.16
C PHE A 364 26.72 -16.19 -28.36
N ARG A 365 26.89 -15.72 -29.60
CA ARG A 365 27.58 -14.46 -29.89
C ARG A 365 26.90 -13.25 -29.25
N LYS A 366 25.57 -13.25 -29.15
CA LYS A 366 24.83 -12.19 -28.45
C LYS A 366 25.14 -12.17 -26.95
N MET A 367 25.33 -13.34 -26.34
CA MET A 367 25.59 -13.46 -24.90
C MET A 367 27.06 -13.21 -24.54
N THR A 368 28.00 -13.73 -25.35
CA THR A 368 29.44 -13.76 -25.00
C THR A 368 30.29 -12.80 -25.84
N GLY A 369 29.75 -12.23 -26.91
CA GLY A 369 30.48 -11.38 -27.87
C GLY A 369 31.32 -12.16 -28.90
N THR A 370 31.45 -13.48 -28.78
CA THR A 370 32.31 -14.31 -29.67
C THR A 370 31.54 -15.48 -30.29
N ALA A 371 32.04 -16.04 -31.39
CA ALA A 371 31.41 -17.22 -32.00
C ALA A 371 31.76 -18.50 -31.19
N PRO A 372 30.88 -19.52 -31.13
CA PRO A 372 31.16 -20.76 -30.38
C PRO A 372 32.47 -21.46 -30.78
N SER A 373 32.78 -21.48 -32.07
CA SER A 373 34.00 -22.10 -32.61
C SER A 373 35.27 -21.32 -32.24
N GLU A 374 35.16 -20.00 -32.13
CA GLU A 374 36.23 -19.12 -31.69
C GLU A 374 36.44 -19.29 -30.17
N TYR A 375 35.36 -19.27 -29.40
CA TYR A 375 35.38 -19.49 -27.94
C TYR A 375 36.09 -20.80 -27.57
N ARG A 376 35.71 -21.91 -28.24
CA ARG A 376 36.35 -23.22 -28.06
C ARG A 376 37.85 -23.17 -28.30
N ARG A 377 38.28 -22.57 -29.41
CA ARG A 377 39.70 -22.49 -29.80
C ARG A 377 40.51 -21.71 -28.75
N THR A 378 39.97 -20.60 -28.26
CA THR A 378 40.63 -19.75 -27.27
C THR A 378 40.77 -20.44 -25.92
N LYS A 379 39.79 -21.25 -25.51
CA LYS A 379 39.83 -22.02 -24.26
C LYS A 379 40.73 -23.25 -24.34
N GLN A 380 40.67 -24.01 -25.43
CA GLN A 380 41.57 -25.15 -25.67
C GLN A 380 43.05 -24.72 -25.74
N ASN A 381 43.34 -23.56 -26.34
CA ASN A 381 44.68 -23.00 -26.35
C ASN A 381 45.16 -22.57 -24.95
N LYS A 382 44.27 -22.14 -24.04
CA LYS A 382 44.65 -21.80 -22.65
C LYS A 382 45.01 -23.03 -21.81
N THR A 383 44.34 -24.16 -22.01
CA THR A 383 44.60 -25.42 -21.30
C THR A 383 45.86 -26.15 -21.80
N SER A 384 46.48 -25.69 -22.89
CA SER A 384 47.68 -26.29 -23.48
C SER A 384 48.99 -25.61 -23.04
N TYR A 385 48.91 -24.53 -22.25
CA TYR A 385 50.04 -23.73 -21.74
C TYR A 385 50.10 -23.64 -20.21
N GLU A 386 49.25 -24.38 -19.50
CA GLU A 386 49.37 -24.76 -18.08
C GLU A 386 49.64 -26.26 -18.01
#